data_AF-A0A328B0G4-F1
#
_entry.id   AF-A0A328B0G4-F1
#
_cell.length_a   1.000
_cell.length_b   1.000
_cell.length_c   1.000
_cell.angle_alpha   90.00
_cell.angle_beta   90.00
_cell.angle_gamma   90.00
#
_symmetry.space_group_name_H-M   'P 1'
#
loop_
_entity.id
_entity.type
_entity.pdbx_description
1 polymer ?
#
loop_
_entity_poly.entity_id
_entity_poly.type
_entity_poly.pdbx_seq_one_letter_code
_entity_poly.pdbx_strand_id
1 'polypeptide(L)'
;MAITTYAELQAAAANWLVRGDLTARVPEFIALAEARLNRVLRARLAEAEPGLTATVGLRTIPLPGGFGEPLGLWILRPYGRQALPFREASLIGASSLRGEPCAWTVDGANLAFDRPCDQAYSFTLRMLTRFQLSDAAPSNPLLADYPDAYLFATLCEAAPFLRDADLAGAYEVRLERALAEINAKDARSRAARTLVTELPRTALTFDILRGL
;
A
#
# COMPACT_ATOMS: atom_id res chain seq x y z
N MET A 1 -11.45 -16.87 -18.32
CA MET A 1 -9.98 -16.82 -18.22
C MET A 1 -9.66 -15.88 -17.07
N ALA A 2 -9.02 -16.37 -16.01
CA ALA A 2 -8.59 -15.49 -14.91
C ALA A 2 -7.31 -14.79 -15.33
N ILE A 3 -7.19 -13.49 -15.05
CA ILE A 3 -5.95 -12.73 -15.27
C ILE A 3 -5.28 -12.63 -13.92
N THR A 4 -4.20 -13.37 -13.73
CA THR A 4 -3.49 -13.47 -12.43
C THR A 4 -2.03 -13.05 -12.53
N THR A 5 -1.51 -13.00 -13.76
CA THR A 5 -0.12 -12.65 -14.06
C THR A 5 0.00 -11.51 -15.08
N TYR A 6 1.17 -10.87 -15.09
CA TYR A 6 1.51 -9.80 -16.02
C TYR A 6 1.42 -10.25 -17.50
N ALA A 7 1.92 -11.43 -17.83
CA ALA A 7 1.84 -11.97 -19.19
C ALA A 7 0.39 -12.25 -19.61
N GLU A 8 -0.45 -12.75 -18.71
CA GLU A 8 -1.89 -12.94 -18.97
C GLU A 8 -2.60 -11.61 -19.18
N LEU A 9 -2.24 -10.57 -18.42
CA LEU A 9 -2.80 -9.23 -18.60
C LEU A 9 -2.40 -8.65 -19.96
N GLN A 10 -1.14 -8.81 -20.36
CA GLN A 10 -0.68 -8.38 -21.68
C GLN A 10 -1.45 -9.10 -22.80
N ALA A 11 -1.61 -10.41 -22.70
CA ALA A 11 -2.35 -11.21 -23.67
C ALA A 11 -3.83 -10.81 -23.71
N ALA A 12 -4.45 -10.57 -22.55
CA ALA A 12 -5.84 -10.10 -22.47
C ALA A 12 -5.99 -8.73 -23.13
N ALA A 13 -5.14 -7.75 -22.80
CA ALA A 13 -5.18 -6.43 -23.41
C ALA A 13 -4.99 -6.49 -24.93
N ALA A 14 -4.00 -7.28 -25.41
CA ALA A 14 -3.78 -7.50 -26.85
C ALA A 14 -5.01 -8.08 -27.55
N ASN A 15 -5.66 -9.09 -26.95
CA ASN A 15 -6.87 -9.70 -27.50
C ASN A 15 -8.05 -8.71 -27.56
N TRP A 16 -8.21 -7.87 -26.53
CA TRP A 16 -9.29 -6.89 -26.47
C TRP A 16 -9.10 -5.71 -27.43
N LEU A 17 -7.85 -5.29 -27.68
CA LEU A 17 -7.55 -4.24 -28.64
C LEU A 17 -7.78 -4.69 -30.09
N VAL A 18 -7.78 -6.01 -30.36
CA VAL A 18 -7.89 -6.61 -31.71
C VAL A 18 -6.91 -5.97 -32.70
N ARG A 19 -5.75 -5.53 -32.19
CA ARG A 19 -4.74 -4.76 -32.91
C ARG A 19 -3.35 -5.26 -32.60
N GLY A 20 -2.89 -6.18 -33.43
CA GLY A 20 -1.57 -6.81 -33.32
C GLY A 20 -0.41 -5.80 -33.35
N ASP A 21 -0.60 -4.66 -34.02
CA ASP A 21 0.40 -3.59 -34.13
C ASP A 21 0.65 -2.83 -32.81
N LEU A 22 -0.26 -2.92 -31.84
CA LEU A 22 -0.13 -2.27 -30.53
C LEU A 22 0.43 -3.19 -29.44
N THR A 23 0.62 -4.48 -29.72
CA THR A 23 1.04 -5.49 -28.74
C THR A 23 2.35 -5.15 -28.05
N ALA A 24 3.34 -4.64 -28.79
CA ALA A 24 4.63 -4.22 -28.23
C ALA A 24 4.52 -3.01 -27.29
N ARG A 25 3.41 -2.25 -27.34
CA ARG A 25 3.17 -1.05 -26.53
C ARG A 25 2.30 -1.31 -25.31
N VAL A 26 1.72 -2.51 -25.20
CA VAL A 26 0.93 -2.92 -24.03
C VAL A 26 1.69 -2.75 -22.72
N PRO A 27 3.00 -3.06 -22.61
CA PRO A 27 3.79 -2.76 -21.41
C PRO A 27 3.76 -1.27 -21.02
N GLU A 28 3.81 -0.36 -22.00
CA GLU A 28 3.75 1.09 -21.77
C GLU A 28 2.37 1.49 -21.22
N PHE A 29 1.30 0.94 -21.79
CA PHE A 29 -0.06 1.20 -21.34
C PHE A 29 -0.31 0.69 -19.92
N ILE A 30 0.22 -0.49 -19.58
CA ILE A 30 0.13 -1.02 -18.22
C ILE A 30 0.88 -0.10 -17.25
N ALA A 31 2.09 0.38 -17.59
CA ALA A 31 2.83 1.29 -16.73
C ALA A 31 2.10 2.64 -16.48
N LEU A 32 1.44 3.19 -17.51
CA LEU A 32 0.62 4.40 -17.36
C LEU A 32 -0.64 4.14 -16.53
N ALA A 33 -1.29 2.99 -16.76
CA ALA A 33 -2.45 2.55 -15.99
C ALA A 33 -2.08 2.39 -14.51
N GLU A 34 -0.95 1.76 -14.20
CA GLU A 34 -0.42 1.65 -12.85
C GLU A 34 -0.14 3.01 -12.22
N ALA A 35 0.46 3.94 -12.97
CA ALA A 35 0.69 5.30 -12.48
C ALA A 35 -0.64 6.02 -12.16
N ARG A 36 -1.70 5.79 -12.93
CA ARG A 36 -3.05 6.31 -12.65
C ARG A 36 -3.69 5.61 -11.43
N LEU A 37 -3.67 4.28 -11.39
CA LEU A 37 -4.23 3.49 -10.30
C LEU A 37 -3.56 3.81 -8.97
N ASN A 38 -2.23 3.93 -8.92
CA ASN A 38 -1.49 4.31 -7.72
C ASN A 38 -1.82 5.72 -7.20
N ARG A 39 -2.29 6.63 -8.07
CA ARG A 39 -2.73 7.98 -7.65
C ARG A 39 -4.13 7.98 -7.05
N VAL A 40 -5.02 7.11 -7.57
CA VAL A 40 -6.44 7.10 -7.20
C VAL A 40 -6.73 6.13 -6.05
N LEU A 41 -6.06 4.98 -6.03
CA LEU A 41 -6.29 3.91 -5.06
C LEU A 41 -5.32 4.02 -3.89
N ARG A 42 -5.83 4.46 -2.74
CA ARG A 42 -5.16 4.32 -1.43
C ARG A 42 -5.83 3.21 -0.61
N ALA A 43 -6.02 2.06 -1.24
CA ALA A 43 -6.75 0.93 -0.65
C ALA A 43 -5.94 0.24 0.45
N ARG A 44 -6.62 -0.31 1.47
CA ARG A 44 -6.00 -1.21 2.48
C ARG A 44 -5.26 -2.37 1.84
N LEU A 45 -5.68 -2.78 0.66
CA LEU A 45 -5.07 -3.87 -0.11
C LEU A 45 -3.61 -3.57 -0.50
N ALA A 46 -3.20 -2.31 -0.53
CA ALA A 46 -1.80 -1.91 -0.71
C ALA A 46 -0.97 -1.99 0.59
N GLU A 47 -1.59 -2.20 1.75
CA GLU A 47 -0.86 -2.22 3.02
C GLU A 47 0.01 -3.48 3.13
N ALA A 48 1.29 -3.26 3.37
CA ALA A 48 2.25 -4.31 3.68
C ALA A 48 2.94 -4.00 5.00
N GLU A 49 3.33 -5.05 5.71
CA GLU A 49 4.04 -4.96 6.99
C GLU A 49 5.38 -5.72 6.93
N PRO A 50 6.35 -5.31 6.08
CA PRO A 50 7.66 -5.96 6.01
C PRO A 50 8.47 -5.81 7.31
N GLY A 51 9.20 -6.89 7.64
CA GLY A 51 10.24 -6.87 8.66
C GLY A 51 11.51 -6.20 8.13
N LEU A 52 12.14 -5.38 8.97
CA LEU A 52 13.39 -4.67 8.71
C LEU A 52 14.39 -4.96 9.81
N THR A 53 15.68 -4.94 9.49
CA THR A 53 16.75 -5.12 10.48
C THR A 53 17.76 -3.99 10.35
N ALA A 54 18.01 -3.27 11.45
CA ALA A 54 19.14 -2.34 11.51
C ALA A 54 20.41 -3.10 11.85
N THR A 55 21.48 -2.80 11.12
CA THR A 55 22.83 -3.22 11.48
C THR A 55 23.42 -2.27 12.53
N VAL A 56 24.25 -2.83 13.42
CA VAL A 56 24.97 -2.06 14.44
C VAL A 56 25.77 -0.94 13.79
N GLY A 57 25.70 0.27 14.36
CA GLY A 57 26.45 1.44 13.92
C GLY A 57 25.88 2.12 12.68
N LEU A 58 24.83 1.59 12.06
CA LEU A 58 24.12 2.26 10.98
C LEU A 58 22.96 3.10 11.51
N ARG A 59 22.75 4.25 10.88
CA ARG A 59 21.62 5.15 11.11
C ARG A 59 20.50 4.96 10.08
N THR A 60 20.78 4.25 9.00
CA THR A 60 19.89 4.11 7.85
C THR A 60 19.69 2.66 7.48
N ILE A 61 18.47 2.33 7.03
CA ILE A 61 18.10 1.04 6.45
C ILE A 61 17.53 1.33 5.06
N PRO A 62 17.85 0.55 4.01
CA PRO A 62 17.19 0.69 2.72
C PRO A 62 15.68 0.46 2.84
N LEU A 63 14.88 1.25 2.13
CA LEU A 63 13.43 1.03 2.09
C LEU A 63 13.11 -0.30 1.39
N PRO A 64 12.09 -1.03 1.84
CA PRO A 64 11.61 -2.21 1.14
C PRO A 64 11.19 -1.91 -0.31
N GLY A 65 11.29 -2.91 -1.18
CA GLY A 65 10.80 -2.82 -2.55
C GLY A 65 9.31 -2.45 -2.60
N GLY A 66 8.95 -1.61 -3.58
CA GLY A 66 7.57 -1.15 -3.75
C GLY A 66 7.10 -0.13 -2.71
N PHE A 67 7.99 0.45 -1.89
CA PHE A 67 7.64 1.48 -0.91
C PHE A 67 6.91 2.68 -1.58
N GLY A 68 5.68 2.92 -1.15
CA GLY A 68 4.86 4.06 -1.56
C GLY A 68 4.82 5.14 -0.48
N GLU A 69 4.16 4.83 0.64
CA GLU A 69 3.96 5.76 1.75
C GLU A 69 4.20 5.09 3.11
N PRO A 70 4.84 5.78 4.06
CA PRO A 70 4.97 5.29 5.43
C PRO A 70 3.65 5.40 6.20
N LEU A 71 3.20 4.33 6.86
CA LEU A 71 2.07 4.36 7.79
C LEU A 71 2.49 4.31 9.26
N GLY A 72 3.56 3.58 9.56
CA GLY A 72 4.09 3.49 10.91
C GLY A 72 5.28 2.55 10.99
N LEU A 73 6.12 2.76 12.00
CA LEU A 73 7.27 1.89 12.28
C LEU A 73 7.23 1.47 13.74
N TRP A 74 7.48 0.19 13.99
CA TRP A 74 7.60 -0.34 15.33
C TRP A 74 8.94 -1.03 15.51
N ILE A 75 9.54 -0.88 16.68
CA ILE A 75 10.65 -1.71 17.12
C ILE A 75 10.11 -2.96 17.81
N LEU A 76 10.63 -4.12 17.45
CA LEU A 76 10.24 -5.40 18.01
C LEU A 76 10.97 -5.66 19.33
N ARG A 77 10.22 -6.09 20.34
CA ARG A 77 10.71 -6.48 21.66
C ARG A 77 10.22 -7.90 22.00
N PRO A 78 10.81 -8.59 22.98
CA PRO A 78 10.39 -9.94 23.37
C PRO A 78 8.90 -10.07 23.75
N TYR A 79 8.28 -8.99 24.23
CA TYR A 79 6.89 -8.98 24.73
C TYR A 79 5.95 -8.08 23.93
N GLY A 80 6.34 -7.63 22.74
CA GLY A 80 5.49 -6.79 21.90
C GLY A 80 6.25 -5.88 20.96
N ARG A 81 5.57 -4.84 20.49
CA ARG A 81 6.13 -3.86 19.56
C ARG A 81 5.92 -2.45 20.10
N GLN A 82 6.95 -1.61 20.02
CA GLN A 82 6.87 -0.22 20.45
C GLN A 82 6.89 0.69 19.23
N ALA A 83 5.89 1.58 19.13
CA ALA A 83 5.79 2.51 18.02
C ALA A 83 6.89 3.57 18.10
N LEU A 84 7.56 3.82 16.99
CA LEU A 84 8.51 4.92 16.87
C LEU A 84 7.80 6.13 16.24
N PRO A 85 7.91 7.32 16.84
CA PRO A 85 7.34 8.54 16.27
C PRO A 85 8.05 8.91 14.97
N PHE A 86 7.25 9.19 13.95
CA PHE A 86 7.74 9.78 12.70
C PHE A 86 8.13 11.23 12.94
N ARG A 87 9.29 11.65 12.43
CA ARG A 87 9.74 13.05 12.38
C ARG A 87 10.09 13.41 10.95
N GLU A 88 9.89 14.69 10.61
CA GLU A 88 10.33 15.23 9.34
C GLU A 88 11.86 15.10 9.20
N ALA A 89 12.35 14.82 8.00
CA ALA A 89 13.78 14.64 7.73
C ALA A 89 14.63 15.87 8.07
N SER A 90 14.06 17.08 7.96
CA SER A 90 14.74 18.33 8.34
C SER A 90 14.86 18.50 9.87
N LEU A 91 13.96 17.86 10.64
CA LEU A 91 13.85 18.00 12.10
C LEU A 91 14.43 16.81 12.86
N ILE A 92 14.76 15.72 12.18
CA ILE A 92 15.38 14.57 12.80
C ILE A 92 16.85 14.91 13.08
N GLY A 93 17.15 15.27 14.33
CA GLY A 93 18.51 15.58 14.76
C GLY A 93 19.46 14.44 14.37
N ALA A 94 20.66 14.78 13.89
CA ALA A 94 21.68 13.81 13.54
C ALA A 94 22.68 13.70 14.70
N SER A 95 22.39 12.82 15.66
CA SER A 95 23.37 12.49 16.70
C SER A 95 24.45 11.57 16.13
N SER A 96 25.70 11.79 16.50
CA SER A 96 26.80 10.85 16.21
C SER A 96 26.95 9.76 17.29
N LEU A 97 26.28 9.93 18.44
CA LEU A 97 26.30 8.96 19.53
C LEU A 97 25.44 7.75 19.19
N ARG A 98 25.99 6.57 19.44
CA ARG A 98 25.25 5.31 19.29
C ARG A 98 24.23 5.17 20.40
N GLY A 99 23.05 4.66 20.06
CA GLY A 99 22.02 4.33 21.04
C GLY A 99 20.79 3.72 20.38
N GLU A 100 19.79 3.42 21.18
CA GLU A 100 18.50 2.94 20.70
C GLU A 100 17.78 4.05 19.90
N PRO A 101 17.33 3.78 18.65
CA PRO A 101 16.55 4.72 17.87
C PRO A 101 15.26 5.13 18.59
N CYS A 102 15.01 6.43 18.66
CA CYS A 102 13.84 7.01 19.34
C CYS A 102 12.88 7.69 18.35
N ALA A 103 13.34 8.00 17.15
CA ALA A 103 12.53 8.55 16.08
C ALA A 103 13.03 8.07 14.72
N TRP A 104 12.17 8.16 13.71
CA TRP A 104 12.50 7.76 12.36
C TRP A 104 11.92 8.73 11.33
N THR A 105 12.50 8.72 10.14
CA THR A 105 12.06 9.46 8.98
C THR A 105 12.32 8.66 7.71
N VAL A 106 11.83 9.18 6.59
CA VAL A 106 12.16 8.69 5.25
C VAL A 106 13.04 9.74 4.59
N ASP A 107 14.27 9.35 4.26
CA ASP A 107 15.27 10.20 3.61
C ASP A 107 15.72 9.57 2.28
N GLY A 108 15.18 10.08 1.18
CA GLY A 108 15.37 9.54 -0.16
C GLY A 108 14.93 8.08 -0.25
N ALA A 109 15.88 7.18 -0.56
CA ALA A 109 15.65 5.74 -0.69
C ALA A 109 15.85 4.97 0.64
N ASN A 110 16.08 5.66 1.75
CA ASN A 110 16.40 5.06 3.03
C ASN A 110 15.40 5.47 4.13
N LEU A 111 15.17 4.55 5.05
CA LEU A 111 14.61 4.86 6.35
C LEU A 111 15.76 5.32 7.25
N ALA A 112 15.68 6.52 7.82
CA ALA A 112 16.72 7.10 8.65
C ALA A 112 16.24 7.29 10.09
N PHE A 113 17.14 7.07 11.05
CA PHE A 113 16.87 7.23 12.47
C PHE A 113 17.46 8.54 13.04
N ASP A 114 17.14 8.89 14.27
CA ASP A 114 17.74 10.03 14.98
C ASP A 114 19.22 9.78 15.37
N ARG A 115 19.62 8.51 15.47
CA ARG A 115 20.98 8.12 15.84
C ARG A 115 21.38 6.79 15.24
N PRO A 116 22.69 6.50 15.11
CA PRO A 116 23.18 5.17 14.79
C PRO A 116 22.80 4.15 15.86
N CYS A 117 22.40 2.96 15.45
CA CYS A 117 22.03 1.89 16.38
C CYS A 117 23.25 1.40 17.18
N ASP A 118 23.10 1.27 18.50
CA ASP A 118 24.12 0.67 19.39
C ASP A 118 24.19 -0.85 19.30
N GLN A 119 23.08 -1.50 18.94
CA GLN A 119 22.97 -2.93 18.66
C GLN A 119 22.10 -3.19 17.43
N ALA A 120 21.94 -4.47 17.05
CA ALA A 120 21.03 -4.84 15.98
C ALA A 120 19.59 -4.77 16.50
N TYR A 121 18.72 -4.09 15.77
CA TYR A 121 17.30 -3.98 16.11
C TYR A 121 16.44 -4.49 14.97
N SER A 122 15.40 -5.24 15.33
CA SER A 122 14.37 -5.66 14.38
C SER A 122 13.21 -4.68 14.44
N PHE A 123 12.77 -4.24 13.26
CA PHE A 123 11.64 -3.35 13.09
C PHE A 123 10.58 -4.00 12.23
N THR A 124 9.38 -3.46 12.35
CA THR A 124 8.25 -3.79 11.51
C THR A 124 7.74 -2.48 10.93
N LEU A 125 7.81 -2.32 9.61
CA LEU A 125 7.34 -1.13 8.91
C LEU A 125 5.98 -1.43 8.31
N ARG A 126 4.93 -0.70 8.71
CA ARG A 126 3.68 -0.68 7.97
C ARG A 126 3.76 0.41 6.92
N MET A 127 3.52 0.05 5.67
CA MET A 127 3.62 0.95 4.53
C MET A 127 2.52 0.65 3.52
N LEU A 128 2.22 1.64 2.67
CA LEU A 128 1.51 1.40 1.43
C LEU A 128 2.51 1.01 0.36
N THR A 129 2.25 -0.11 -0.31
CA THR A 129 2.98 -0.56 -1.50
C THR A 129 2.42 0.11 -2.74
N ARG A 130 3.28 0.38 -3.71
CA ARG A 130 2.84 0.71 -5.07
C ARG A 130 2.46 -0.56 -5.79
N PHE A 131 1.38 -0.50 -6.55
CA PHE A 131 1.06 -1.56 -7.48
C PHE A 131 1.94 -1.41 -8.72
N GLN A 132 2.74 -2.43 -8.99
CA GLN A 132 3.60 -2.49 -10.15
C GLN A 132 3.75 -3.94 -10.58
N LEU A 133 3.67 -4.18 -11.89
CA LEU A 133 3.89 -5.47 -12.52
C LEU A 133 5.15 -5.42 -13.36
N SER A 134 5.85 -6.55 -13.38
CA SER A 134 7.00 -6.77 -14.26
C SER A 134 7.18 -8.27 -14.46
N ASP A 135 8.07 -8.67 -15.37
CA ASP A 135 8.38 -10.09 -15.55
C ASP A 135 9.00 -10.72 -14.27
N ALA A 136 9.72 -9.92 -13.47
CA ALA A 136 10.31 -10.35 -12.20
C ALA A 136 9.30 -10.35 -11.04
N ALA A 137 8.22 -9.57 -11.14
CA ALA A 137 7.14 -9.48 -10.17
C ALA A 137 5.79 -9.53 -10.92
N PRO A 138 5.37 -10.72 -11.38
CA PRO A 138 4.28 -10.84 -12.32
C PRO A 138 2.89 -10.72 -11.69
N SER A 139 2.79 -10.60 -10.37
CA SER A 139 1.51 -10.53 -9.67
C SER A 139 1.53 -9.45 -8.59
N ASN A 140 0.38 -8.84 -8.37
CA ASN A 140 0.16 -7.88 -7.30
C ASN A 140 -1.25 -8.10 -6.71
N PRO A 141 -1.52 -7.62 -5.50
CA PRO A 141 -2.79 -7.92 -4.83
C PRO A 141 -3.99 -7.29 -5.55
N LEU A 142 -3.80 -6.18 -6.28
CA LEU A 142 -4.88 -5.50 -6.98
C LEU A 142 -5.29 -6.28 -8.24
N LEU A 143 -4.34 -6.90 -8.94
CA LEU A 143 -4.57 -7.80 -10.07
C LEU A 143 -5.24 -9.10 -9.60
N ALA A 144 -4.86 -9.60 -8.44
CA ALA A 144 -5.44 -10.82 -7.87
C ALA A 144 -6.93 -10.66 -7.51
N ASP A 145 -7.29 -9.54 -6.86
CA ASP A 145 -8.67 -9.29 -6.42
C ASP A 145 -9.54 -8.60 -7.48
N TYR A 146 -8.93 -7.75 -8.33
CA TYR A 146 -9.61 -6.87 -9.30
C TYR A 146 -8.91 -6.88 -10.67
N PRO A 147 -8.90 -8.02 -11.38
CA PRO A 147 -8.28 -8.12 -12.70
C PRO A 147 -8.95 -7.23 -13.75
N ASP A 148 -10.25 -6.96 -13.58
CA ASP A 148 -11.05 -6.09 -14.43
C ASP A 148 -10.60 -4.62 -14.34
N ALA A 149 -10.31 -4.12 -13.14
CA ALA A 149 -9.80 -2.76 -12.95
C ALA A 149 -8.46 -2.56 -13.69
N TYR A 150 -7.56 -3.54 -13.62
CA TYR A 150 -6.29 -3.52 -14.34
C TYR A 150 -6.47 -3.53 -15.86
N LEU A 151 -7.33 -4.43 -16.35
CA LEU A 151 -7.60 -4.54 -17.79
C LEU A 151 -8.20 -3.25 -18.33
N PHE A 152 -9.25 -2.71 -17.70
CA PHE A 152 -9.89 -1.49 -18.18
C PHE A 152 -8.98 -0.26 -18.06
N ALA A 153 -8.17 -0.15 -17.00
CA ALA A 153 -7.18 0.91 -16.91
C ALA A 153 -6.17 0.85 -18.06
N THR A 154 -5.67 -0.35 -18.38
CA THR A 154 -4.76 -0.57 -19.51
C THR A 154 -5.40 -0.20 -20.85
N LEU A 155 -6.66 -0.55 -21.06
CA LEU A 155 -7.40 -0.24 -22.29
C LEU A 155 -7.71 1.27 -22.41
N CYS A 156 -7.93 1.98 -21.30
CA CYS A 156 -8.11 3.43 -21.31
C CYS A 156 -6.85 4.16 -21.78
N GLU A 157 -5.66 3.73 -21.33
CA GLU A 157 -4.39 4.33 -21.78
C GLU A 157 -4.08 4.03 -23.25
N ALA A 158 -4.66 2.96 -23.81
CA ALA A 158 -4.59 2.64 -25.24
C ALA A 158 -5.57 3.47 -26.11
N ALA A 159 -6.53 4.20 -25.50
CA ALA A 159 -7.58 4.93 -26.20
C ALA A 159 -7.11 5.88 -27.31
N PRO A 160 -6.02 6.66 -27.14
CA PRO A 160 -5.53 7.55 -28.20
C PRO A 160 -5.16 6.81 -29.49
N PHE A 161 -4.86 5.51 -29.40
CA PHE A 161 -4.50 4.69 -30.55
C PHE A 161 -5.70 4.03 -31.22
N LEU A 162 -6.83 3.86 -30.52
CA LEU A 162 -8.01 3.14 -31.01
C LEU A 162 -8.76 3.89 -32.12
N ARG A 163 -8.62 5.23 -32.19
CA ARG A 163 -9.39 6.11 -33.11
C ARG A 163 -10.91 5.94 -32.98
N ASP A 164 -11.38 5.43 -31.86
CA ASP A 164 -12.78 5.21 -31.52
C ASP A 164 -13.04 5.83 -30.14
N ALA A 165 -13.65 7.01 -30.13
CA ALA A 165 -13.91 7.77 -28.92
C ALA A 165 -15.04 7.17 -28.08
N ASP A 166 -16.01 6.49 -28.72
CA ASP A 166 -17.15 5.88 -28.04
C ASP A 166 -16.69 4.64 -27.25
N LEU A 167 -15.84 3.81 -27.87
CA LEU A 167 -15.24 2.66 -27.21
C LEU A 167 -14.32 3.07 -26.06
N ALA A 168 -13.51 4.11 -26.26
CA ALA A 168 -12.67 4.68 -25.21
C ALA A 168 -13.50 5.20 -24.02
N GLY A 169 -14.58 5.93 -24.29
CA GLY A 169 -15.51 6.40 -23.26
C GLY A 169 -16.17 5.24 -22.50
N ALA A 170 -16.52 4.16 -23.19
CA ALA A 170 -17.09 2.97 -22.54
C ALA A 170 -16.09 2.29 -21.58
N TYR A 171 -14.80 2.25 -21.90
CA TYR A 171 -13.78 1.72 -21.00
C TYR A 171 -13.57 2.59 -19.76
N GLU A 172 -13.58 3.92 -19.93
CA GLU A 172 -13.49 4.86 -18.80
C GLU A 172 -14.65 4.67 -17.82
N VAL A 173 -15.88 4.56 -18.32
CA VAL A 173 -17.06 4.31 -17.45
C VAL A 173 -16.94 2.99 -16.68
N ARG A 174 -16.41 1.94 -17.32
CA ARG A 174 -16.18 0.64 -16.65
C ARG A 174 -15.09 0.74 -15.58
N LEU A 175 -14.00 1.46 -15.88
CA LEU A 175 -12.92 1.71 -14.94
C LEU A 175 -13.43 2.49 -13.72
N GLU A 176 -14.16 3.59 -13.93
CA GLU A 176 -14.73 4.40 -12.85
C GLU A 176 -15.63 3.58 -11.93
N ARG A 177 -16.47 2.72 -12.50
CA ARG A 177 -17.31 1.81 -11.72
C ARG A 177 -16.49 0.83 -10.88
N ALA A 178 -15.47 0.19 -11.46
CA ALA A 178 -14.60 -0.72 -10.74
C ALA A 178 -13.88 0.00 -9.58
N LEU A 179 -13.36 1.22 -9.83
CA LEU A 179 -12.71 2.04 -8.80
C LEU A 179 -13.69 2.44 -7.68
N ALA A 180 -14.93 2.79 -8.00
CA ALA A 180 -15.95 3.10 -7.00
C ALA A 180 -16.27 1.87 -6.13
N GLU A 181 -16.36 0.69 -6.73
CA GLU A 181 -16.61 -0.57 -6.01
C GLU A 181 -15.44 -0.94 -5.07
N ILE A 182 -14.20 -0.77 -5.53
CA ILE A 182 -12.99 -0.96 -4.71
C ILE A 182 -13.00 0.00 -3.52
N ASN A 183 -13.20 1.29 -3.77
CA ASN A 183 -13.21 2.31 -2.71
C ASN A 183 -14.35 2.09 -1.71
N ALA A 184 -15.54 1.69 -2.17
CA ALA A 184 -16.67 1.38 -1.30
C ALA A 184 -16.42 0.13 -0.44
N LYS A 185 -15.71 -0.88 -0.95
CA LYS A 185 -15.30 -2.05 -0.16
C LYS A 185 -14.23 -1.67 0.86
N ASP A 186 -13.26 -0.86 0.49
CA ASP A 186 -12.21 -0.40 1.41
C ASP A 186 -12.80 0.45 2.54
N ALA A 187 -13.69 1.39 2.21
CA ALA A 187 -14.41 2.21 3.18
C ALA A 187 -15.21 1.34 4.17
N ARG A 188 -15.93 0.32 3.70
CA ARG A 188 -16.65 -0.63 4.57
C ARG A 188 -15.70 -1.44 5.46
N SER A 189 -14.56 -1.87 4.92
CA SER A 189 -13.57 -2.64 5.67
C SER A 189 -12.97 -1.82 6.81
N ARG A 190 -12.63 -0.55 6.55
CA ARG A 190 -12.13 0.38 7.58
C ARG A 190 -13.23 0.79 8.57
N ALA A 191 -14.48 0.83 8.12
CA ALA A 191 -15.64 1.14 8.92
C ALA A 191 -16.20 -0.05 9.72
N ALA A 192 -15.47 -1.18 9.83
CA ALA A 192 -15.74 -2.21 10.83
C ALA A 192 -15.54 -1.59 12.24
N ARG A 193 -16.57 -0.83 12.63
CA ARG A 193 -16.66 -0.01 13.82
C ARG A 193 -16.64 -0.90 15.05
N THR A 194 -15.98 -0.37 16.07
CA THR A 194 -16.10 -0.69 17.49
C THR A 194 -17.39 -1.43 17.79
N LEU A 195 -17.29 -2.67 18.29
CA LEU A 195 -18.42 -3.37 18.87
C LEU A 195 -19.01 -2.48 19.97
N VAL A 196 -20.14 -1.84 19.68
CA VAL A 196 -20.95 -1.10 20.68
C VAL A 196 -21.71 -2.15 21.50
N THR A 197 -20.99 -3.05 22.14
CA THR A 197 -21.55 -4.03 23.08
C THR A 197 -20.88 -4.01 24.44
N GLU A 198 -19.85 -3.18 24.63
CA GLU A 198 -19.52 -2.76 25.99
C GLU A 198 -20.53 -1.67 26.38
N LEU A 199 -21.67 -2.11 26.90
CA LEU A 199 -22.47 -1.29 27.79
C LEU A 199 -21.49 -0.62 28.76
N PRO A 200 -21.54 0.70 28.99
CA PRO A 200 -20.77 1.29 30.06
C PRO A 200 -21.14 0.49 31.30
N ARG A 201 -20.15 -0.20 31.88
CA ARG A 201 -20.31 -0.85 33.17
C ARG A 201 -20.59 0.29 34.13
N THR A 202 -21.86 0.67 34.27
CA THR A 202 -22.32 1.59 35.30
C THR A 202 -21.80 0.96 36.57
N ALA A 203 -20.77 1.58 37.14
CA ALA A 203 -20.30 1.27 38.47
C ALA A 203 -21.41 1.70 39.43
N LEU A 204 -22.49 0.93 39.45
CA LEU A 204 -23.35 0.85 40.60
C LEU A 204 -22.51 0.09 41.62
N THR A 205 -21.72 0.84 42.39
CA THR A 205 -21.29 0.41 43.72
C THR A 205 -22.55 0.02 44.46
N PHE A 206 -22.84 -1.29 44.46
CA PHE A 206 -23.83 -1.88 45.34
C PHE A 206 -23.20 -1.85 46.73
N ASP A 207 -23.47 -0.76 47.46
CA ASP A 207 -23.01 -0.59 48.83
C ASP A 207 -23.95 -1.39 49.74
N ILE A 208 -23.48 -2.55 50.19
CA ILE A 208 -24.26 -3.53 50.97
C ILE A 208 -24.60 -2.98 52.37
N LEU A 209 -24.05 -1.82 52.75
CA LEU A 209 -24.20 -1.22 54.09
C LEU A 209 -25.25 -0.11 54.19
N ARG A 210 -26.01 0.19 53.13
CA ARG A 210 -27.21 1.04 53.23
C ARG A 210 -28.44 0.32 52.71
N GLY A 211 -28.98 -0.57 53.54
CA GLY A 211 -30.40 -0.87 53.53
C GLY A 211 -31.16 0.30 54.15
N LEU A 212 -32.29 0.68 53.53
CA LEU A 212 -33.35 1.59 54.00
C LEU A 212 -32.92 2.78 54.88
#